data_AF-A0AA86NHS2-F1
#
_entry.id   AF-A0AA86NHS2-F1
#
_cell.length_a   1.000
_cell.length_b   1.000
_cell.length_c   1.000
_cell.angle_alpha   90.00
_cell.angle_beta   90.00
_cell.angle_gamma   90.00
#
_symmetry.space_group_name_H-M   'P 1'
#
loop_
_entity.id
_entity.type
_entity.pdbx_description
1 polymer ?
#
loop_
_entity_poly.entity_id
_entity_poly.type
_entity_poly.pdbx_seq_one_letter_code
_entity_poly.pdbx_strand_id
1 'polypeptide(L)'
;MQIDKVSLDILEAIYQTKYNRKLVGSSMGQFHSDFQSKLGKVQYADQAVYISKKVYCARLVIDASKHIYDYHVRMKGVSDGAISVQADENFQGDFIKLYQYLYIAKPIKFDLCATKPIFEYKGYQVFTKGSFIRQLQFPLKDNEKKQ
;
A
#
# COMPACT_ATOMS: atom_id res chain seq x y z
N MET A 1 -5.26 1.46 -10.27
CA MET A 1 -4.66 1.19 -11.60
C MET A 1 -3.33 1.93 -11.62
N GLN A 2 -2.24 1.29 -12.06
CA GLN A 2 -0.97 1.99 -12.27
C GLN A 2 -0.79 2.24 -13.74
N ILE A 3 -0.41 3.48 -14.08
CA ILE A 3 -0.11 3.91 -15.44
C ILE A 3 1.32 4.42 -15.39
N ASP A 4 2.12 3.99 -16.35
CA ASP A 4 3.47 4.50 -16.50
C ASP A 4 3.42 6.01 -16.78
N LYS A 5 4.23 6.78 -16.04
CA LYS A 5 4.18 8.24 -16.07
C LYS A 5 4.55 8.79 -17.46
N VAL A 6 5.53 8.17 -18.13
CA VAL A 6 6.00 8.61 -19.44
C VAL A 6 4.94 8.36 -20.51
N SER A 7 4.22 7.25 -20.39
CA SER A 7 3.20 6.84 -21.34
C SER A 7 1.85 7.56 -21.15
N LEU A 8 1.66 8.31 -20.06
CA LEU A 8 0.38 8.93 -19.71
C LEU A 8 -0.08 9.95 -20.77
N ASP A 9 0.81 10.85 -21.20
CA ASP A 9 0.46 11.90 -22.17
C ASP A 9 0.01 11.31 -23.51
N ILE A 10 0.68 10.24 -23.95
CA ILE A 10 0.33 9.49 -25.17
C ILE A 10 -1.04 8.84 -25.00
N LEU A 11 -1.28 8.21 -23.85
CA LEU A 11 -2.55 7.56 -23.53
C LEU A 11 -3.71 8.57 -23.50
N GLU A 12 -3.52 9.75 -22.91
CA GLU A 12 -4.52 10.83 -22.89
C GLU A 12 -4.88 11.29 -24.30
N ALA A 13 -3.88 11.51 -25.16
CA ALA A 13 -4.08 11.94 -26.54
C ALA A 13 -4.86 10.90 -27.37
N ILE A 14 -4.50 9.62 -27.27
CA ILE A 14 -5.19 8.53 -27.97
C ILE A 14 -6.61 8.36 -27.43
N TYR A 15 -6.80 8.44 -26.11
CA TYR A 15 -8.12 8.30 -25.48
C TYR A 15 -9.06 9.43 -25.89
N GLN A 16 -8.57 10.67 -25.93
CA GLN A 16 -9.33 11.82 -26.42
C GLN A 16 -9.69 11.64 -27.90
N THR A 17 -8.75 11.19 -28.75
CA THR A 17 -9.02 10.98 -30.18
C THR A 17 -10.06 9.90 -30.42
N LYS A 18 -9.98 8.78 -29.68
CA LYS A 18 -10.84 7.62 -29.88
C LYS A 18 -12.25 7.80 -29.31
N TYR A 19 -12.36 8.47 -28.16
CA TYR A 19 -13.62 8.54 -27.40
C TYR A 19 -14.17 9.95 -27.25
N ASN A 20 -13.45 10.98 -27.70
CA ASN A 20 -13.76 12.40 -27.49
C ASN A 20 -14.07 12.74 -26.02
N ARG A 21 -13.32 12.12 -25.10
CA ARG A 21 -13.47 12.27 -23.66
C ARG A 21 -12.10 12.46 -23.02
N LYS A 22 -12.03 13.32 -22.01
CA LYS A 22 -10.81 13.52 -21.22
C LYS A 22 -10.55 12.29 -20.34
N LEU A 23 -9.32 11.77 -20.33
CA LEU A 23 -8.95 10.61 -19.52
C LEU A 23 -8.79 10.97 -18.05
N VAL A 24 -8.04 12.03 -17.73
CA VAL A 24 -7.70 12.42 -16.36
C VAL A 24 -8.47 13.66 -15.91
N GLY A 25 -9.00 13.62 -14.69
CA GLY A 25 -9.76 14.71 -14.09
C GLY A 25 -10.70 14.25 -12.98
N SER A 26 -11.61 15.13 -12.56
CA SER A 26 -12.50 14.93 -11.41
C SER A 26 -13.94 14.54 -11.77
N SER A 27 -14.30 14.54 -13.05
CA SER A 27 -15.65 14.17 -13.49
C SER A 27 -15.85 12.65 -13.52
N MET A 28 -17.10 12.21 -13.49
CA MET A 28 -17.45 10.79 -13.57
C MET A 28 -16.85 10.15 -14.83
N GLY A 29 -16.14 9.04 -14.65
CA GLY A 29 -15.46 8.33 -15.74
C GLY A 29 -14.07 8.87 -16.09
N GLN A 30 -13.56 9.86 -15.36
CA GLN A 30 -12.17 10.30 -15.43
C GLN A 30 -11.32 9.65 -14.35
N PHE A 31 -10.06 9.41 -14.66
CA PHE A 31 -9.05 8.92 -13.72
C PHE A 31 -8.45 10.08 -12.93
N HIS A 32 -8.15 9.83 -11.66
CA HIS A 32 -7.32 10.70 -10.84
C HIS A 32 -6.47 9.80 -9.95
N SER A 33 -5.36 10.34 -9.44
CA SER A 33 -4.57 9.61 -8.45
C SER A 33 -5.33 9.62 -7.12
N ASP A 34 -5.69 8.45 -6.62
CA ASP A 34 -6.37 8.28 -5.32
C ASP A 34 -5.40 8.44 -4.13
N PHE A 35 -4.10 8.61 -4.38
CA PHE A 35 -3.10 8.69 -3.32
C PHE A 35 -3.14 10.05 -2.61
N GLN A 36 -3.25 10.00 -1.28
CA GLN A 36 -3.23 11.15 -0.40
C GLN A 36 -1.99 11.07 0.49
N SER A 37 -1.38 12.22 0.76
CA SER A 37 -0.26 12.35 1.70
C SER A 37 -0.46 13.60 2.55
N LYS A 38 -0.08 13.53 3.82
CA LYS A 38 -0.04 14.70 4.70
C LYS A 38 1.16 15.61 4.41
N LEU A 39 2.17 15.09 3.72
CA LEU A 39 3.40 15.81 3.39
C LEU A 39 3.26 16.70 2.14
N GLY A 40 2.20 16.50 1.36
CA GLY A 40 1.90 17.33 0.19
C GLY A 40 1.22 16.57 -0.95
N LYS A 41 1.22 17.17 -2.13
CA LYS A 41 0.65 16.56 -3.34
C LYS A 41 1.57 15.45 -3.86
N VAL A 42 1.02 14.24 -3.99
CA VAL A 42 1.71 13.10 -4.58
C VAL A 42 1.97 13.36 -6.06
N GLN A 43 3.22 13.26 -6.51
CA GLN A 43 3.60 13.44 -7.91
C GLN A 43 3.47 12.13 -8.68
N TYR A 44 4.09 11.06 -8.17
CA TYR A 44 4.07 9.70 -8.74
C TYR A 44 4.58 8.72 -7.67
N ALA A 45 4.47 7.42 -7.96
CA ALA A 45 5.13 6.38 -7.17
C ALA A 45 6.38 5.90 -7.93
N ASP A 46 7.53 5.84 -7.27
CA ASP A 46 8.81 5.42 -7.87
C ASP A 46 9.14 3.95 -7.59
N GLN A 47 8.58 3.39 -6.52
CA GLN A 47 8.79 2.00 -6.14
C GLN A 47 7.50 1.37 -5.61
N ALA A 48 7.27 0.10 -5.94
CA ALA A 48 6.15 -0.66 -5.39
C ALA A 48 6.47 -2.15 -5.24
N VAL A 49 5.87 -2.78 -4.22
CA VAL A 49 5.96 -4.23 -3.95
C VAL A 49 4.56 -4.81 -3.91
N TYR A 50 4.28 -5.76 -4.81
CA TYR A 50 2.98 -6.42 -4.95
C TYR A 50 3.04 -7.90 -4.59
N ILE A 51 2.52 -8.24 -3.41
CA ILE A 51 2.63 -9.60 -2.88
C ILE A 51 1.42 -10.43 -3.30
N SER A 52 0.21 -9.98 -2.93
CA SER A 52 -1.04 -10.68 -3.23
C SER A 52 -2.21 -9.70 -3.38
N LYS A 53 -3.42 -10.22 -3.64
CA LYS A 53 -4.65 -9.41 -3.64
C LYS A 53 -4.77 -8.65 -2.32
N LYS A 54 -4.88 -7.32 -2.39
CA LYS A 54 -5.00 -6.39 -1.24
C LYS A 54 -3.78 -6.42 -0.29
N VAL A 55 -2.60 -6.82 -0.78
CA VAL A 55 -1.34 -6.75 -0.03
C VAL A 55 -0.26 -6.13 -0.93
N TYR A 56 0.01 -4.85 -0.74
CA TYR A 56 1.01 -4.10 -1.50
C TYR A 56 1.49 -2.85 -0.76
N CYS A 57 2.66 -2.36 -1.15
CA CYS A 57 3.22 -1.10 -0.70
C CYS A 57 3.71 -0.32 -1.92
N ALA A 58 3.48 0.99 -1.93
CA ALA A 58 4.06 1.91 -2.90
C ALA A 58 4.73 3.08 -2.17
N ARG A 59 5.96 3.41 -2.57
CA ARG A 59 6.62 4.64 -2.14
C ARG A 59 6.16 5.76 -3.06
N LEU A 60 5.63 6.81 -2.43
CA LEU A 60 5.08 7.98 -3.08
C LEU A 60 6.10 9.11 -3.05
N VAL A 61 6.38 9.68 -4.21
CA VAL A 61 7.26 10.85 -4.34
C VAL A 61 6.40 12.10 -4.20
N ILE A 62 6.68 12.91 -3.18
CA ILE A 62 6.02 14.21 -2.93
C ILE A 62 6.84 15.33 -3.55
N ASP A 63 8.15 15.34 -3.29
CA ASP A 63 9.11 16.26 -3.90
C ASP A 63 10.42 15.54 -4.18
N ALA A 64 10.68 15.25 -5.45
CA ALA A 64 11.89 14.55 -5.89
C ALA A 64 13.17 15.38 -5.63
N SER A 65 13.09 16.71 -5.70
CA SER A 65 14.27 17.57 -5.50
C SER A 65 14.74 17.59 -4.05
N LYS A 66 13.79 17.49 -3.11
CA LYS A 66 14.03 17.50 -1.67
C LYS A 66 14.05 16.11 -1.05
N HIS A 67 13.93 15.06 -1.85
CA HIS A 67 13.87 13.67 -1.38
C HIS A 67 12.77 13.46 -0.31
N ILE A 68 11.60 14.07 -0.52
CA ILE A 68 10.44 13.93 0.37
C ILE A 68 9.56 12.81 -0.16
N TYR A 69 9.43 11.75 0.64
CA TYR A 69 8.67 10.56 0.33
C TYR A 69 7.58 10.29 1.35
N ASP A 70 6.52 9.64 0.90
CA ASP A 70 5.50 9.03 1.76
C ASP A 70 5.27 7.58 1.32
N TYR A 71 4.50 6.81 2.08
CA TYR A 71 4.18 5.43 1.75
C TYR A 71 2.68 5.21 1.70
N HIS A 72 2.22 4.58 0.62
CA HIS A 72 0.88 4.01 0.56
C HIS A 72 0.96 2.51 0.78
N VAL A 73 0.46 2.06 1.94
CA VAL A 73 0.46 0.66 2.35
C VAL A 73 -0.93 0.09 2.31
N ARG A 74 -1.03 -1.19 1.97
CA ARG A 74 -2.27 -1.95 2.10
C ARG A 74 -1.95 -3.38 2.51
N MET A 75 -2.54 -3.82 3.61
CA MET A 75 -2.39 -5.19 4.10
C MET A 75 -3.72 -5.69 4.65
N LYS A 76 -4.37 -6.63 3.95
CA LYS A 76 -5.69 -7.13 4.35
C LYS A 76 -5.64 -7.73 5.77
N GLY A 77 -6.43 -7.15 6.67
CA GLY A 77 -6.59 -7.65 8.04
C GLY A 77 -5.53 -7.17 9.02
N VAL A 78 -4.62 -6.29 8.61
CA VAL A 78 -3.66 -5.60 9.48
C VAL A 78 -3.89 -4.10 9.35
N SER A 79 -3.95 -3.38 10.46
CA SER A 79 -4.14 -1.93 10.46
C SER A 79 -2.85 -1.19 10.16
N ASP A 80 -2.94 -0.05 9.47
CA ASP A 80 -1.78 0.78 9.09
C ASP A 80 -0.85 1.07 10.28
N GLY A 81 -1.39 1.41 11.45
CA GLY A 81 -0.58 1.65 12.65
C GLY A 81 0.25 0.44 13.10
N ALA A 82 -0.30 -0.78 13.02
CA ALA A 82 0.44 -2.00 13.35
C ALA A 82 1.54 -2.28 12.31
N ILE A 83 1.32 -1.90 11.04
CA ILE A 83 2.35 -1.98 9.99
C ILE A 83 3.47 -0.97 10.30
N SER A 84 3.11 0.26 10.67
CA SER A 84 4.07 1.31 11.04
C SER A 84 4.96 0.88 12.20
N VAL A 85 4.37 0.41 13.32
CA VAL A 85 5.13 -0.11 14.47
C VAL A 85 6.11 -1.20 14.03
N GLN A 86 5.64 -2.17 13.24
CA GLN A 86 6.49 -3.25 12.76
C GLN A 86 7.63 -2.76 11.85
N ALA A 87 7.36 -1.76 11.00
CA ALA A 87 8.35 -1.15 10.12
C ALA A 87 9.41 -0.37 10.92
N ASP A 88 8.98 0.41 11.91
CA ASP A 88 9.86 1.21 12.77
C ASP A 88 10.80 0.31 13.58
N GLU A 89 10.25 -0.73 14.23
CA GLU A 89 11.00 -1.63 15.11
C GLU A 89 11.99 -2.54 14.37
N ASN A 90 11.62 -3.05 13.18
CA ASN A 90 12.36 -4.13 12.53
C ASN A 90 12.97 -3.73 11.18
N PHE A 91 12.57 -2.59 10.61
CA PHE A 91 12.95 -2.18 9.26
C PHE A 91 13.36 -0.69 9.19
N GLN A 92 13.62 -0.02 10.33
CA GLN A 92 14.05 1.38 10.39
C GLN A 92 13.06 2.34 9.71
N GLY A 93 11.75 2.04 9.79
CA GLY A 93 10.69 2.81 9.13
C GLY A 93 10.60 2.60 7.61
N ASP A 94 11.38 1.69 7.04
CA ASP A 94 11.34 1.38 5.60
C ASP A 94 10.27 0.32 5.30
N PHE A 95 9.10 0.81 4.89
CA PHE A 95 7.97 -0.04 4.50
C PHE A 95 8.29 -0.91 3.28
N ILE A 96 9.15 -0.47 2.35
CA ILE A 96 9.52 -1.28 1.20
C ILE A 96 10.29 -2.52 1.65
N LYS A 97 11.26 -2.37 2.55
CA LYS A 97 12.00 -3.51 3.12
C LYS A 97 11.09 -4.49 3.85
N LEU A 98 10.12 -3.99 4.64
CA LEU A 98 9.12 -4.85 5.30
C LEU A 98 8.35 -5.68 4.27
N TYR A 99 7.87 -5.06 3.19
CA TYR A 99 7.12 -5.77 2.16
C TYR A 99 7.99 -6.68 1.30
N GLN A 100 9.27 -6.35 1.07
CA GLN A 100 10.24 -7.24 0.43
C GLN A 100 10.50 -8.49 1.29
N TYR A 101 10.57 -8.34 2.61
CA TYR A 101 10.70 -9.45 3.55
C TYR A 101 9.50 -10.42 3.46
N LEU A 102 8.28 -9.88 3.41
CA LEU A 102 7.07 -10.68 3.17
C LEU A 102 7.03 -11.31 1.77
N TYR A 103 7.57 -10.62 0.76
CA TYR A 103 7.62 -11.10 -0.62
C TYR A 103 8.48 -12.36 -0.76
N ILE A 104 9.59 -12.46 -0.02
CA ILE A 104 10.46 -13.66 0.03
C ILE A 104 9.93 -14.73 1.01
N ALA A 105 8.62 -14.75 1.25
CA ALA A 105 7.90 -15.73 2.06
C ALA A 105 8.35 -15.84 3.53
N LYS A 106 8.96 -14.79 4.08
CA LYS A 106 9.31 -14.78 5.51
C LYS A 106 8.10 -14.35 6.36
N PRO A 107 7.83 -15.03 7.49
CA PRO A 107 6.70 -14.71 8.34
C PRO A 107 6.94 -13.45 9.17
N ILE A 108 5.90 -12.64 9.37
CA ILE A 108 5.90 -11.49 10.29
C ILE A 108 4.68 -11.57 11.20
N LYS A 109 4.87 -11.22 12.48
CA LYS A 109 3.77 -11.06 13.46
C LYS A 109 3.48 -9.57 13.62
N PHE A 110 2.20 -9.21 13.56
CA PHE A 110 1.71 -7.85 13.80
C PHE A 110 0.81 -7.86 15.03
N ASP A 111 1.08 -7.01 16.01
CA ASP A 111 0.14 -6.78 17.10
C ASP A 111 -0.86 -5.69 16.73
N LEU A 112 -2.13 -6.08 16.58
CA LEU A 112 -3.21 -5.15 16.24
C LEU A 112 -3.62 -4.28 17.43
N CYS A 113 -3.17 -4.59 18.64
CA CYS A 113 -3.37 -3.76 19.83
C CYS A 113 -2.32 -2.64 19.95
N ALA A 114 -1.22 -2.67 19.17
CA ALA A 114 -0.06 -1.80 19.38
C ALA A 114 -0.37 -0.30 19.30
N THR A 115 -1.33 0.10 18.45
CA THR A 115 -1.64 1.53 18.23
C THR A 115 -3.05 1.93 18.67
N LYS A 116 -3.92 0.97 19.00
CA LYS A 116 -5.30 1.25 19.38
C LYS A 116 -5.91 0.10 20.19
N PRO A 117 -6.85 0.39 21.09
CA PRO A 117 -7.56 -0.65 21.82
C PRO A 117 -8.38 -1.52 20.87
N ILE A 118 -8.32 -2.83 21.07
CA ILE A 118 -9.17 -3.81 20.38
C ILE A 118 -10.15 -4.37 21.39
N PHE A 119 -11.43 -4.33 21.05
CA PHE A 119 -12.50 -4.82 21.92
C PHE A 119 -12.96 -6.21 21.49
N GLU A 120 -13.35 -7.01 22.48
CA GLU A 120 -13.98 -8.31 22.31
C GLU A 120 -15.33 -8.30 23.03
N TYR A 121 -16.37 -8.75 22.35
CA TYR A 121 -17.70 -8.88 22.92
C TYR A 121 -17.99 -10.33 23.28
N LYS A 122 -18.27 -10.60 24.56
CA LYS A 122 -18.56 -11.94 25.09
C LYS A 122 -19.67 -11.82 26.13
N GLY A 123 -20.75 -12.59 25.96
CA GLY A 123 -21.81 -12.70 26.96
C GLY A 123 -22.40 -11.36 27.40
N TYR A 124 -22.77 -10.49 26.46
CA TYR A 124 -23.29 -9.15 26.73
C TYR A 124 -22.33 -8.17 27.43
N GLN A 125 -21.05 -8.50 27.53
CA GLN A 125 -20.01 -7.64 28.07
C GLN A 125 -18.94 -7.33 27.02
N VAL A 126 -18.33 -6.15 27.13
CA VAL A 126 -17.23 -5.69 26.27
C VAL A 126 -15.94 -5.72 27.07
N PHE A 127 -14.92 -6.38 26.54
CA PHE A 127 -13.59 -6.48 27.12
C PHE A 127 -12.57 -5.84 26.20
N THR A 128 -11.53 -5.22 26.76
CA THR A 128 -10.37 -4.76 25.99
C THR A 128 -9.34 -5.89 25.92
N LYS A 129 -8.92 -6.27 24.72
CA LYS A 129 -7.90 -7.30 24.51
C LYS A 129 -6.53 -6.77 24.89
N GLY A 130 -5.80 -7.51 25.74
CA GLY A 130 -4.41 -7.22 26.08
C GLY A 130 -3.41 -7.55 24.95
N SER A 131 -3.78 -8.44 24.02
CA SER A 131 -2.99 -8.72 22.82
C SER A 131 -3.87 -9.19 21.68
N PHE A 132 -3.50 -8.85 20.44
CA PHE A 132 -4.14 -9.42 19.26
C PHE A 132 -3.14 -9.56 18.11
N ILE A 133 -2.38 -10.66 18.17
CA ILE A 133 -1.35 -10.96 17.18
C ILE A 133 -1.96 -11.58 15.91
N ARG A 134 -1.59 -11.03 14.76
CA ARG A 134 -1.76 -11.67 13.45
C ARG A 134 -0.42 -12.01 12.85
N GLN A 135 -0.21 -13.29 12.55
CA GLN A 135 0.94 -13.73 11.77
C GLN A 135 0.55 -13.78 10.29
N LEU A 136 1.39 -13.18 9.45
CA LEU A 136 1.27 -13.24 8.00
C LEU A 136 2.51 -13.90 7.39
N GLN A 137 2.26 -14.73 6.40
CA GLN A 137 3.28 -15.33 5.53
C GLN A 137 2.62 -15.55 4.17
N PHE A 138 3.37 -15.27 3.10
CA PHE A 138 2.91 -15.51 1.74
C PHE A 138 3.75 -16.62 1.12
N PRO A 139 3.17 -17.47 0.26
CA PRO A 139 3.95 -18.46 -0.46
C PRO A 139 4.96 -17.75 -1.36
N LEU A 140 6.12 -18.37 -1.58
CA LEU A 140 6.99 -17.95 -2.68
C LEU A 140 6.17 -18.07 -3.96
N LYS A 141 6.20 -17.02 -4.78
CA LYS A 141 5.70 -17.18 -6.14
C LYS A 141 6.66 -18.18 -6.80
N ASP A 142 6.15 -19.34 -7.17
CA ASP A 142 6.86 -20.22 -8.09
C ASP A 142 7.15 -19.37 -9.33
N ASN A 143 8.41 -18.98 -9.50
CA ASN A 143 8.85 -18.34 -10.73
C ASN A 143 8.57 -19.35 -11.84
N GLU A 144 7.54 -19.08 -12.64
CA GLU A 144 7.30 -19.65 -13.95
C GLU A 144 7.70 -21.14 -14.07
N LYS A 145 6.75 -22.06 -13.84
CA LYS A 145 6.72 -23.27 -14.67
C LYS A 145 6.47 -22.81 -16.12
N LYS A 146 7.52 -22.32 -16.77
CA LYS A 146 7.64 -22.28 -18.22
C LYS A 146 7.76 -23.74 -18.66
N GLN A 147 6.64 -24.29 -19.11
CA GLN A 147 6.58 -25.19 -20.26
C GLN A 147 5.37 -24.77 -21.09
#